data_AF-A0AAD4M1L2-F1
#
_entry.id   AF-A0AAD4M1L2-F1
#
_cell.length_a   1.000
_cell.length_b   1.000
_cell.length_c   1.000
_cell.angle_alpha   90.00
_cell.angle_beta   90.00
_cell.angle_gamma   90.00
#
_symmetry.space_group_name_H-M   'P 1'
#
loop_
_entity.id
_entity.type
_entity.pdbx_description
1 polymer ?
#
loop_
_entity_poly.entity_id
_entity_poly.type
_entity_poly.pdbx_seq_one_letter_code
_entity_poly.pdbx_strand_id
1 'polypeptide(L)' 'MNKVKDAGLAKSIGVSNFCLDLLQCIVKTGKRVPAVNQIRLHPYNYASWKDVLEFSAKHGIVTEAYGSLV' A
#
# COMPACT_ATOMS: atom_id res chain seq x y z
N MET A 1 -9.38 9.03 -6.66
CA MET A 1 -8.01 9.40 -6.27
C MET A 1 -7.16 10.01 -7.39
N ASN A 2 -7.07 9.42 -8.59
CA ASN A 2 -6.23 9.99 -9.67
C ASN A 2 -6.53 11.46 -10.00
N LYS A 3 -7.82 11.83 -10.11
CA LYS A 3 -8.23 13.23 -10.34
C LYS A 3 -7.78 14.19 -9.23
N VAL A 4 -7.74 13.74 -7.97
CA VAL A 4 -7.28 14.56 -6.82
C VAL A 4 -5.80 14.88 -6.95
N LYS A 5 -4.99 13.89 -7.34
CA LYS A 5 -3.55 14.09 -7.62
C LYS A 5 -3.35 14.95 -8.86
N ASP A 6 -4.06 14.66 -9.95
CA ASP A 6 -3.95 15.40 -11.21
C ASP A 6 -4.40 16.87 -11.05
N ALA A 7 -5.33 17.17 -10.12
CA ALA A 7 -5.75 18.54 -9.75
C ALA A 7 -4.82 19.22 -8.74
N GLY A 8 -3.73 18.57 -8.29
CA GLY A 8 -2.77 19.15 -7.33
C GLY A 8 -3.27 19.22 -5.88
N LEU A 9 -4.44 18.67 -5.57
CA LEU A 9 -5.03 18.69 -4.22
C LEU A 9 -4.33 17.72 -3.25
N ALA A 10 -3.59 16.75 -3.78
CA ALA A 10 -2.73 15.86 -3.01
C ALA A 10 -1.42 15.60 -3.75
N LYS A 11 -0.28 15.72 -3.05
CA LYS A 11 1.05 15.42 -3.62
C LYS A 11 1.18 13.94 -4.00
N SER A 12 0.63 13.06 -3.18
CA SER A 12 0.64 11.61 -3.36
C SER A 12 -0.71 11.01 -3.00
N ILE A 13 -0.99 9.84 -3.57
CA ILE A 13 -2.18 9.04 -3.26
C ILE A 13 -1.72 7.62 -2.95
N GLY A 14 -2.32 7.03 -1.93
CA GLY A 14 -2.00 5.70 -1.44
C GLY A 14 -3.28 4.93 -1.11
N VAL A 15 -3.09 3.79 -0.46
CA VAL A 15 -4.14 2.88 -0.04
C VAL A 15 -3.93 2.46 1.40
N SER A 16 -4.94 1.87 2.03
CA SER A 16 -4.84 1.33 3.38
C SER A 16 -5.58 0.00 3.46
N ASN A 17 -4.99 -0.95 4.18
CA ASN A 17 -5.53 -2.30 4.39
C ASN A 17 -5.74 -3.10 3.10
N PHE A 18 -4.95 -2.85 2.05
CA PHE A 18 -4.99 -3.69 0.86
C PHE A 18 -4.17 -4.96 1.06
N CYS A 19 -4.83 -6.10 0.86
CA CYS A 19 -4.21 -7.41 0.74
C CYS A 19 -3.53 -7.58 -0.63
N LEU A 20 -2.82 -8.69 -0.80
CA LEU A 20 -2.03 -8.98 -1.99
C LEU A 20 -2.86 -8.91 -3.28
N ASP A 21 -4.05 -9.51 -3.31
CA ASP A 21 -4.90 -9.55 -4.51
C ASP A 21 -5.33 -8.14 -4.96
N LEU A 22 -5.65 -7.27 -4.00
CA LEU A 22 -6.03 -5.89 -4.29
C LEU A 22 -4.83 -5.07 -4.78
N LEU A 23 -3.63 -5.29 -4.19
CA LEU A 23 -2.40 -4.68 -4.67
C LEU A 23 -2.04 -5.13 -6.09
N GLN A 24 -2.13 -6.43 -6.38
CA GLN A 24 -1.90 -6.96 -7.72
C GLN A 24 -2.89 -6.39 -8.73
N CYS A 25 -4.18 -6.32 -8.36
CA CYS A 25 -5.22 -5.74 -9.19
C CYS A 25 -4.94 -4.26 -9.52
N ILE A 26 -4.64 -3.44 -8.50
CA ILE A 26 -4.42 -2.00 -8.72
C ILE A 26 -3.09 -1.71 -9.44
N VAL A 27 -2.05 -2.52 -9.23
CA VAL A 27 -0.80 -2.40 -10.01
C VAL A 27 -1.02 -2.78 -11.47
N LYS A 28 -1.83 -3.81 -11.75
CA LYS A 28 -2.11 -4.28 -13.11
C LYS A 28 -3.04 -3.34 -13.88
N THR A 29 -4.07 -2.80 -13.22
CA THR A 29 -5.18 -2.09 -13.88
C THR A 29 -5.20 -0.59 -13.60
N GLY A 30 -4.54 -0.14 -12.53
CA GLY A 30 -4.56 1.24 -12.09
C GLY A 30 -3.70 2.14 -12.97
N LYS A 31 -4.17 3.37 -13.21
CA LYS A 31 -3.40 4.41 -13.91
C LYS A 31 -2.09 4.77 -13.19
N ARG A 32 -1.99 4.55 -11.88
CA ARG A 32 -0.84 4.90 -11.04
C ARG A 32 -0.67 3.85 -9.94
N VAL A 33 0.58 3.48 -9.66
CA VAL A 33 0.95 2.68 -8.48
C VAL A 33 0.72 3.53 -7.22
N PRO A 34 0.08 2.99 -6.17
CA PRO A 34 -0.08 3.69 -4.89
C PRO A 34 1.28 4.05 -4.30
N ALA A 35 1.42 5.26 -3.75
CA ALA A 35 2.66 5.65 -3.10
C ALA A 35 2.91 4.88 -1.80
N VAL A 36 1.83 4.57 -1.07
CA VAL A 36 1.85 3.87 0.21
C VAL A 36 0.76 2.81 0.28
N ASN A 37 0.99 1.75 1.04
CA ASN A 37 -0.04 0.88 1.60
C ASN A 37 0.10 0.86 3.13
N GLN A 38 -0.85 1.48 3.81
CA GLN A 38 -0.87 1.55 5.27
C GLN A 38 -1.62 0.35 5.87
N ILE A 39 -0.92 -0.52 6.61
CA ILE A 39 -1.44 -1.81 7.12
C ILE A 39 -1.17 -1.98 8.62
N ARG A 40 -1.99 -2.80 9.29
CA ARG A 40 -1.74 -3.20 10.67
C ARG A 40 -0.55 -4.13 10.67
N LEU A 41 0.60 -3.68 11.14
CA LEU A 41 1.83 -4.46 11.08
C LEU A 41 2.61 -4.33 12.38
N HIS A 42 2.85 -5.46 13.02
CA HIS A 42 3.55 -5.60 14.29
C HIS A 42 4.23 -6.98 14.36
N PRO A 43 5.16 -7.23 15.31
CA PRO A 43 5.93 -8.47 15.33
C PRO A 43 5.07 -9.75 15.33
N TYR A 44 3.91 -9.75 15.98
CA TYR A 44 3.04 -10.94 16.07
C TYR A 44 2.29 -11.28 14.77
N ASN A 45 2.16 -10.34 13.83
CA ASN A 45 1.43 -10.56 12.58
C ASN A 45 2.31 -10.42 11.32
N TYR A 46 3.61 -10.20 11.49
CA TYR A 46 4.57 -10.00 10.40
C TYR A 46 4.47 -11.11 9.34
N ALA A 47 4.42 -12.38 9.76
CA ALA A 47 4.34 -13.53 8.85
C ALA A 47 3.12 -13.47 7.94
N SER A 48 1.97 -13.03 8.45
CA SER A 48 0.72 -12.90 7.68
C SER A 48 0.77 -11.81 6.61
N TRP A 49 1.70 -10.86 6.74
CA TRP A 49 1.86 -9.74 5.81
C TRP A 49 3.08 -9.88 4.89
N LYS A 50 3.86 -10.97 5.00
CA LYS A 50 5.12 -11.13 4.28
C LYS A 50 4.98 -10.92 2.77
N ASP A 51 4.00 -11.56 2.14
CA ASP A 51 3.80 -11.43 0.68
C ASP A 51 3.40 -10.01 0.27
N VAL A 52 2.64 -9.31 1.11
CA VAL A 52 2.28 -7.90 0.90
C VAL A 52 3.50 -7.01 1.00
N LEU A 53 4.39 -7.25 1.97
CA LEU A 53 5.64 -6.50 2.14
C LEU A 53 6.58 -6.70 0.95
N GLU A 54 6.79 -7.94 0.54
CA GLU A 54 7.64 -8.28 -0.61
C GLU A 54 7.09 -7.69 -1.92
N PHE A 55 5.78 -7.82 -2.15
CA PHE A 55 5.12 -7.25 -3.32
C PHE A 55 5.21 -5.72 -3.33
N SER A 56 4.99 -5.08 -2.17
CA SER A 56 5.06 -3.63 -2.02
C SER A 56 6.47 -3.12 -2.32
N ALA A 57 7.49 -3.75 -1.73
CA ALA A 57 8.90 -3.42 -1.97
C ALA A 57 9.27 -3.55 -3.46
N LYS A 58 8.83 -4.63 -4.11
CA LYS A 58 9.10 -4.87 -5.54
C LYS A 58 8.51 -3.80 -6.47
N HIS A 59 7.39 -3.20 -6.10
CA HIS A 59 6.68 -2.20 -6.93
C HIS A 59 6.87 -0.76 -6.47
N GLY A 60 7.74 -0.51 -5.49
CA GLY A 60 7.98 0.83 -4.95
C GLY A 60 6.81 1.40 -4.16
N ILE A 61 5.97 0.54 -3.58
CA ILE A 61 4.89 0.92 -2.66
C ILE A 61 5.49 0.93 -1.25
N VAL A 62 5.47 2.08 -0.58
CA VAL A 62 5.97 2.20 0.80
C VAL A 62 4.97 1.59 1.77
N THR A 63 5.43 0.73 2.68
CA THR A 63 4.59 0.23 3.77
C THR A 63 4.61 1.21 4.93
N GLU A 64 3.42 1.64 5.35
CA GLU A 64 3.25 2.40 6.59
C GLU A 64 2.58 1.49 7.63
N ALA A 65 3.29 1.19 8.72
CA ALA A 65 2.78 0.36 9.79
C ALA A 65 1.93 1.19 10.76
N TYR A 66 0.70 0.75 11.04
CA TYR A 66 -0.08 1.22 12.18
C TYR A 66 -0.29 0.10 13.20
N GLY A 67 -0.54 0.47 14.45
CA GLY A 67 -0.67 -0.51 15.54
C GLY A 67 0.63 -1.24 15.85
N SER A 68 1.79 -0.66 15.53
CA SER A 68 3.08 -1.35 15.50
C SER A 68 3.59 -1.84 16.87
N LEU A 69 2.94 -1.44 17.97
CA LEU A 69 3.31 -1.78 19.35
C LEU A 69 2.50 -2.95 19.94
N VAL A 70 1.49 -3.46 19.23
CA VAL A 70 0.56 -4.49 19.72
C VAL A 70 0.35 -5.54 18.66
#